data_AF-A0A9J6FC14-F1
#
_entry.id   AF-A0A9J6FC14-F1
#
_cell.length_a   1.000
_cell.length_b   1.000
_cell.length_c   1.000
_cell.angle_alpha   90.00
_cell.angle_beta   90.00
_cell.angle_gamma   90.00
#
_symmetry.space_group_name_H-M   'P 1'
#
loop_
_entity.id
_entity.type
_entity.pdbx_description
1 polymer ?
#
loop_
_entity_poly.entity_id
_entity_poly.type
_entity_poly.pdbx_seq_one_letter_code
_entity_poly.pdbx_strand_id
1 'polypeptide(L)'
;MALQSQFFQVYRMSKMPRGQCIIINNKDFEDESKRRPGSEIDVDRMQQLFRALHFDVCIGSNLTAAVCWREPPYIGSLIPLIRGV
;
A
#
# COMPACT_ATOMS: atom_id res chain seq x y z
N MET A 1 36.88 -30.06 -2.90
CA MET A 1 36.33 -28.71 -3.10
C MET A 1 34.83 -28.79 -2.88
N ALA A 2 34.35 -28.37 -1.70
CA ALA A 2 32.92 -28.39 -1.41
C ALA A 2 32.30 -27.07 -1.91
N LEU A 3 31.41 -27.16 -2.91
CA LEU A 3 30.54 -26.05 -3.31
C LEU A 3 29.54 -25.81 -2.17
N GLN A 4 29.86 -24.92 -1.25
CA GLN A 4 28.89 -24.41 -0.31
C GLN A 4 27.91 -23.52 -1.07
N SER A 5 26.72 -24.06 -1.37
CA SER A 5 25.56 -23.29 -1.79
C SER A 5 25.25 -22.26 -0.70
N GLN A 6 25.58 -20.99 -0.97
CA GLN A 6 25.09 -19.89 -0.16
C GLN A 6 23.57 -19.80 -0.35
N PHE A 7 22.81 -20.37 0.58
CA PHE A 7 21.36 -20.22 0.61
C PHE A 7 21.03 -18.74 0.83
N PHE A 8 20.68 -18.04 -0.25
CA PHE A 8 20.12 -16.70 -0.15
C PHE A 8 18.82 -16.78 0.64
N GLN A 9 18.79 -16.12 1.80
CA GLN A 9 17.59 -15.99 2.61
C GLN A 9 16.64 -15.01 1.92
N VAL A 10 15.79 -15.54 1.02
CA VAL A 10 14.80 -14.76 0.28
C VAL A 10 13.47 -14.73 1.04
N TYR A 11 12.90 -13.53 1.21
CA TYR A 11 11.56 -13.41 1.79
C TYR A 11 10.52 -14.20 0.97
N ARG A 12 9.74 -15.05 1.65
CA ARG A 12 8.71 -15.85 1.00
C ARG A 12 7.52 -14.97 0.58
N MET A 13 7.47 -14.62 -0.70
CA MET A 13 6.44 -13.76 -1.31
C MET A 13 5.40 -14.56 -2.15
N SER A 14 4.97 -15.73 -1.67
CA SER A 14 4.12 -16.67 -2.43
C SER A 14 2.62 -16.60 -2.10
N LYS A 15 2.18 -15.71 -1.20
CA LYS A 15 0.77 -15.58 -0.80
C LYS A 15 -0.03 -14.78 -1.84
N MET A 16 -1.34 -15.03 -1.93
CA MET A 16 -2.27 -14.26 -2.77
C MET A 16 -3.55 -13.93 -1.96
N PRO A 17 -3.82 -12.64 -1.64
CA PRO A 17 -2.97 -11.48 -1.92
C PRO A 17 -1.62 -11.56 -1.18
N ARG A 18 -0.58 -10.94 -1.75
CA ARG A 18 0.77 -10.90 -1.13
C ARG A 18 0.77 -10.11 0.17
N GLY A 19 -0.11 -9.12 0.24
CA GLY A 19 -0.33 -8.25 1.39
C GLY A 19 -1.25 -7.09 1.00
N GLN A 20 -1.48 -6.21 1.96
CA GLN A 20 -2.17 -4.94 1.74
C GLN A 20 -1.16 -3.89 1.25
N CYS A 21 -1.57 -3.05 0.32
CA CYS A 21 -0.83 -1.89 -0.18
C CYS A 21 -1.70 -0.65 -0.01
N ILE A 22 -1.17 0.36 0.67
CA ILE A 22 -1.91 1.57 1.00
C ILE A 22 -1.22 2.73 0.31
N ILE A 23 -1.95 3.38 -0.60
CA ILE A 23 -1.47 4.55 -1.34
C ILE A 23 -2.20 5.76 -0.78
N ILE A 24 -1.44 6.69 -0.19
CA ILE A 24 -1.99 7.95 0.33
C ILE A 24 -1.57 9.07 -0.61
N ASN A 25 -2.54 9.66 -1.29
CA ASN A 25 -2.33 10.79 -2.19
C ASN A 25 -2.80 12.09 -1.54
N ASN A 26 -1.89 12.77 -0.87
CA ASN A 26 -2.10 14.15 -0.42
C ASN A 26 -1.73 15.08 -1.58
N LYS A 27 -2.77 15.56 -2.26
CA LYS A 27 -2.72 16.43 -3.42
C LYS A 27 -3.03 17.86 -3.05
N ASP A 28 -4.12 18.06 -2.31
CA ASP A 28 -4.65 19.37 -1.97
C ASP A 28 -4.22 19.72 -0.55
N PHE A 29 -3.55 20.85 -0.41
CA PHE A 29 -3.10 21.42 0.85
C PHE A 29 -3.82 22.76 1.06
N GLU A 30 -3.89 23.23 2.31
CA GLU A 30 -4.52 24.52 2.63
C GLU A 30 -3.92 25.69 1.83
N ASP A 31 -2.61 25.62 1.58
CA ASP A 31 -1.90 26.51 0.69
C ASP A 31 -1.97 25.99 -0.75
N GLU A 32 -2.73 26.68 -1.61
CA GLU A 32 -2.93 26.31 -3.01
C GLU A 32 -1.61 26.21 -3.80
N SER A 33 -0.58 26.97 -3.42
CA SER A 33 0.73 26.91 -4.06
C SER A 33 1.45 25.58 -3.84
N LYS A 34 1.04 24.83 -2.80
CA LYS A 34 1.55 23.49 -2.48
C LYS A 34 0.73 22.37 -3.10
N ARG A 35 -0.31 22.69 -3.89
CA ARG A 35 -1.08 21.68 -4.60
C ARG A 35 -0.15 20.87 -5.51
N ARG A 36 -0.36 19.56 -5.57
CA ARG A 36 0.47 18.62 -6.36
C ARG A 36 -0.28 18.14 -7.60
N PRO A 37 -0.44 18.98 -8.65
CA PRO A 37 -1.16 18.58 -9.85
C PRO A 37 -0.46 17.39 -10.53
N GLY A 38 -1.25 16.41 -10.97
CA GLY A 38 -0.73 15.22 -11.66
C GLY A 38 -0.37 14.07 -10.73
N SER A 39 -0.47 14.23 -9.41
CA SER A 39 -0.24 13.13 -8.47
C SER A 39 -1.25 11.99 -8.63
N GLU A 40 -2.39 12.23 -9.26
CA GLU A 40 -3.36 11.20 -9.63
C GLU A 40 -2.81 10.22 -10.67
N ILE A 41 -1.98 10.71 -11.60
CA ILE A 41 -1.32 9.84 -12.59
C ILE A 41 -0.34 8.89 -11.88
N ASP A 42 0.33 9.38 -10.83
CA ASP A 42 1.21 8.55 -10.00
C ASP A 42 0.39 7.48 -9.26
N VAL A 43 -0.77 7.85 -8.70
CA VAL A 43 -1.70 6.90 -8.05
C VAL A 43 -2.13 5.81 -9.01
N ASP A 44 -2.56 6.16 -10.21
CA ASP A 44 -3.03 5.18 -11.20
C ASP A 44 -1.93 4.19 -11.59
N ARG A 45 -0.73 4.70 -11.86
CA ARG A 45 0.44 3.87 -12.21
C ARG A 45 0.83 2.95 -11.06
N MET A 46 0.86 3.47 -9.83
CA MET A 46 1.18 2.67 -8.65
C MET A 46 0.11 1.62 -8.36
N GLN A 47 -1.17 1.96 -8.50
CA GLN A 47 -2.27 1.01 -8.32
C GLN A 47 -2.15 -0.15 -9.31
N GLN A 48 -1.91 0.15 -10.59
CA GLN A 48 -1.72 -0.87 -11.63
C GLN A 48 -0.52 -1.77 -11.31
N LEU A 49 0.61 -1.18 -10.92
CA LEU A 49 1.82 -1.92 -10.57
C LEU A 49 1.59 -2.87 -9.38
N PHE A 50 1.03 -2.36 -8.28
CA PHE A 50 0.85 -3.18 -7.07
C PHE A 50 -0.23 -4.25 -7.22
N ARG A 51 -1.27 -4.01 -8.03
CA ARG A 51 -2.22 -5.05 -8.42
C ARG A 51 -1.57 -6.13 -9.28
N ALA A 52 -0.71 -5.76 -10.24
CA ALA A 52 0.06 -6.73 -11.03
C ALA A 52 1.02 -7.55 -10.16
N LEU A 53 1.50 -6.97 -9.06
CA LEU A 53 2.26 -7.67 -8.03
C LEU A 53 1.39 -8.45 -7.03
N HIS A 54 0.07 -8.58 -7.26
CA HIS A 54 -0.89 -9.28 -6.40
C HIS A 54 -1.03 -8.73 -4.97
N PHE A 55 -0.87 -7.41 -4.79
CA PHE A 55 -1.29 -6.74 -3.56
C PHE A 55 -2.75 -6.32 -3.66
N ASP A 56 -3.43 -6.33 -2.52
CA ASP A 56 -4.72 -5.68 -2.36
C ASP A 56 -4.47 -4.18 -2.13
N VAL A 57 -4.94 -3.33 -3.04
CA VAL A 57 -4.56 -1.90 -3.07
C VAL A 57 -5.71 -1.03 -2.59
N CYS A 58 -5.48 -0.31 -1.49
CA CYS A 58 -6.37 0.71 -0.93
C CYS A 58 -5.80 2.11 -1.18
N ILE A 59 -6.63 3.05 -1.66
CA ILE A 59 -6.21 4.44 -1.94
C ILE A 59 -6.93 5.39 -0.99
N GLY A 60 -6.19 6.28 -0.33
CA GLY A 60 -6.73 7.40 0.43
C GLY A 60 -6.29 8.74 -0.18
N SER A 61 -7.17 9.73 -0.22
CA SER A 61 -6.89 11.05 -0.78
C SER A 61 -7.01 12.14 0.28
N ASN A 62 -6.01 13.02 0.35
CA ASN A 62 -5.98 14.19 1.24
C ASN A 62 -6.28 13.84 2.70
N LEU A 63 -5.61 12.82 3.23
CA LEU A 63 -5.78 12.39 4.62
C LEU A 63 -4.99 13.29 5.57
N THR A 64 -5.61 13.68 6.68
CA THR A 64 -4.91 14.39 7.76
C THR A 64 -3.98 13.45 8.50
N ALA A 65 -2.95 13.99 9.17
CA ALA A 65 -2.03 13.20 9.97
C ALA A 65 -2.78 12.33 11.00
N ALA A 66 -3.78 12.91 11.68
CA ALA A 66 -4.58 12.19 12.67
C ALA A 66 -5.28 10.94 12.09
N VAL A 67 -5.69 10.98 10.82
CA VAL A 67 -6.33 9.83 10.14
C VAL A 67 -5.27 8.82 9.68
N CYS A 68 -4.10 9.27 9.20
CA CYS A 68 -3.01 8.36 8.81
C CYS A 68 -2.47 7.53 9.99
N TRP A 69 -2.36 8.13 11.19
CA TRP A 69 -1.75 7.47 12.36
C TRP A 69 -2.67 6.50 13.09
N ARG A 70 -4.00 6.64 12.93
CA ARG A 70 -5.00 5.90 13.72
C ARG A 70 -5.49 4.61 13.07
N GLU A 71 -4.78 4.16 12.03
CA GLU A 71 -5.18 3.21 10.98
C GLU A 71 -5.95 3.89 9.84
N PRO A 72 -5.51 3.71 8.58
CA PRO A 72 -6.29 4.10 7.42
C PRO A 72 -7.70 3.52 7.56
N PRO A 73 -8.77 4.32 7.36
CA PRO A 73 -10.15 3.94 7.69
C PRO A 73 -10.67 2.69 6.94
N TYR A 74 -9.89 2.17 6.00
CA TYR A 74 -10.16 0.95 5.23
C TYR A 74 -9.49 -0.33 5.78
N ILE A 75 -8.52 -0.21 6.69
CA ILE A 75 -7.90 -1.41 7.32
C ILE A 75 -8.87 -2.01 8.35
N GLY A 76 -9.55 -1.18 9.15
CA GLY A 76 -10.45 -1.64 10.21
C GLY A 76 -11.72 -2.33 9.74
N SER A 77 -12.26 -1.97 8.56
CA SER A 77 -13.50 -2.54 8.01
C SER A 77 -13.33 -3.89 7.31
N LEU A 78 -12.09 -4.32 7.03
CA LEU A 78 -11.77 -5.65 6.46
C LEU A 78 -11.37 -6.69 7.53
N ILE A 79 -11.13 -6.27 8.78
CA ILE A 79 -10.76 -7.16 9.90
C ILE A 79 -11.90 -8.06 10.43
N PRO A 80 -13.21 -7.77 10.26
CA PRO A 80 -14.25 -8.71 10.70
C PRO A 80 -14.21 -10.07 9.99
N LEU A 81 -13.55 -10.19 8.83
CA LEU A 81 -13.53 -11.43 8.05
C LEU A 81 -12.44 -12.43 8.47
N ILE A 82 -11.50 -12.04 9.34
CA ILE A 82 -10.36 -12.90 9.75
C ILE A 82 -10.45 -13.33 11.24
N ARG A 83 -11.37 -12.76 12.03
CA ARG A 83 -11.61 -13.16 13.43
C ARG A 83 -12.78 -14.15 13.60
N GLY A 84 -13.01 -14.98 12.59
CA GLY A 84 -14.12 -15.95 12.53
C GLY A 84 -13.70 -17.39 12.22
N VAL A 85 -12.48 -17.80 12.60
CA VAL A 85 -12.06 -19.21 12.72
C VAL A 85 -11.22 -19.37 13.97
#